data_AF-A0A355W9Y8-F1
#
_entry.id   AF-A0A355W9Y8-F1
#
_cell.length_a   1.000
_cell.length_b   1.000
_cell.length_c   1.000
_cell.angle_alpha   90.00
_cell.angle_beta   90.00
_cell.angle_gamma   90.00
#
_symmetry.space_group_name_H-M   'P 1'
#
loop_
_entity.id
_entity.type
_entity.pdbx_description
1 polymer ?
#
loop_
_entity_poly.entity_id
_entity_poly.type
_entity_poly.pdbx_seq_one_letter_code
_entity_poly.pdbx_strand_id
1 'polypeptide(L)'
;MAFDAKKDKILKEWRCDETGLVVSINRYSEGEAKVQIGPRIVKKKDGTDSQRRAGRMTFEDLTWFYDIIDELKDELAQLVEPE
;
A
#
# COMPACT_ATOMS: atom_id res chain seq x y z
N MET A 1 -0.92 20.61 -10.78
CA MET A 1 -2.30 20.18 -11.08
C MET A 1 -2.95 19.72 -9.78
N ALA A 2 -4.21 20.09 -9.51
CA ALA A 2 -4.93 19.59 -8.35
C ALA A 2 -5.32 18.12 -8.56
N PHE A 3 -5.29 17.31 -7.49
CA PHE A 3 -5.75 15.93 -7.51
C PHE A 3 -7.27 15.88 -7.71
N ASP A 4 -7.74 15.07 -8.66
CA ASP A 4 -9.15 14.80 -8.90
C ASP A 4 -9.48 13.34 -8.53
N ALA A 5 -10.20 13.16 -7.43
CA ALA A 5 -10.55 11.84 -6.92
C ALA A 5 -11.33 10.97 -7.91
N LYS A 6 -12.09 11.58 -8.85
CA LYS A 6 -12.86 10.82 -9.86
C LYS A 6 -11.97 10.16 -10.91
N LYS A 7 -10.77 10.70 -11.10
CA LYS A 7 -9.79 10.16 -12.05
C LYS A 7 -8.97 9.04 -11.43
N ASP A 8 -9.02 8.87 -10.12
CA ASP A 8 -8.26 7.87 -9.41
C ASP A 8 -9.04 6.57 -9.27
N LYS A 9 -8.61 5.53 -9.99
CA LYS A 9 -9.32 4.24 -10.04
C LYS A 9 -8.48 3.14 -9.42
N ILE A 10 -9.11 2.33 -8.56
CA ILE A 10 -8.57 1.04 -8.12
C ILE A 10 -8.88 0.01 -9.23
N LEU A 11 -7.84 -0.64 -9.74
CA LEU A 11 -7.93 -1.69 -10.75
C LEU A 11 -8.02 -3.08 -10.11
N LYS A 12 -7.29 -3.29 -9.01
CA LYS A 12 -7.27 -4.54 -8.24
C LYS A 12 -6.86 -4.26 -6.80
N GLU A 13 -7.37 -5.05 -5.86
CA GLU A 13 -7.11 -4.91 -4.43
C GLU A 13 -6.95 -6.28 -3.77
N TRP A 14 -6.05 -6.35 -2.79
CA TRP A 14 -5.88 -7.45 -1.86
C TRP A 14 -5.89 -6.90 -0.44
N ARG A 15 -6.49 -7.65 0.48
CA ARG A 15 -6.57 -7.30 1.90
C ARG A 15 -6.05 -8.47 2.75
N CYS A 16 -5.19 -8.16 3.71
CA CYS A 16 -4.84 -9.08 4.79
C CYS A 16 -5.88 -8.95 5.90
N ASP A 17 -6.64 -10.01 6.16
CA ASP A 17 -7.73 -9.99 7.13
C ASP A 17 -7.22 -9.87 8.58
N GLU A 18 -6.04 -10.40 8.87
CA GLU A 18 -5.44 -10.39 10.22
C GLU A 18 -4.93 -8.99 10.61
N THR A 19 -4.19 -8.34 9.70
CA THR A 19 -3.50 -7.07 10.01
C THR A 19 -4.20 -5.83 9.45
N GLY A 20 -5.20 -6.02 8.58
CA GLY A 20 -5.88 -4.94 7.86
C GLY A 20 -5.02 -4.23 6.82
N LEU A 21 -3.86 -4.81 6.43
CA LEU A 21 -3.04 -4.30 5.34
C LEU A 21 -3.80 -4.41 4.02
N VAL A 22 -3.79 -3.33 3.25
CA VAL A 22 -4.33 -3.29 1.89
C VAL A 22 -3.18 -3.11 0.91
N VAL A 23 -3.20 -3.90 -0.16
CA VAL A 23 -2.33 -3.72 -1.33
C VAL A 23 -3.24 -3.54 -2.54
N SER A 24 -3.02 -2.51 -3.34
CA SER A 24 -3.87 -2.23 -4.51
C SER A 24 -3.05 -1.79 -5.72
N ILE A 25 -3.61 -1.99 -6.90
CA ILE A 25 -3.14 -1.39 -8.15
C ILE A 25 -4.09 -0.26 -8.49
N ASN A 26 -3.57 0.94 -8.65
CA ASN A 26 -4.34 2.15 -8.92
C ASN A 26 -3.87 2.80 -10.20
N ARG A 27 -4.78 3.44 -10.93
CA ARG A 27 -4.44 4.25 -12.10
C ARG A 27 -5.13 5.60 -11.99
N TYR A 28 -4.35 6.66 -12.15
CA TYR A 28 -4.88 8.02 -12.21
C TYR A 28 -5.08 8.42 -13.67
N SER A 29 -6.32 8.67 -14.08
CA SER A 29 -6.70 8.96 -15.47
C SER A 29 -6.21 7.86 -16.42
N GLU A 30 -5.70 8.23 -17.59
CA GLU A 30 -5.03 7.35 -18.55
C GLU A 30 -3.52 7.18 -18.26
N GLY A 31 -3.08 7.53 -17.04
CA GLY A 31 -1.67 7.41 -16.64
C GLY A 31 -1.22 5.98 -16.39
N GLU A 32 0.00 5.85 -15.89
CA GLU A 32 0.57 4.56 -15.50
C GLU A 32 -0.20 3.95 -14.32
N ALA A 33 -0.36 2.63 -14.33
CA ALA A 33 -0.83 1.89 -13.18
C ALA A 33 0.30 1.75 -12.16
N LYS A 34 -0.01 1.96 -10.88
CA LYS A 34 0.96 1.97 -9.79
C LYS A 34 0.47 1.11 -8.64
N VAL A 35 1.40 0.47 -7.94
CA VAL A 35 1.10 -0.31 -6.73
C VAL A 35 1.04 0.63 -5.53
N GLN A 36 0.06 0.43 -4.66
CA GLN A 36 -0.04 1.07 -3.38
C GLN A 36 0.03 0.00 -2.29
N ILE A 37 0.95 0.16 -1.33
CA ILE A 37 1.04 -0.71 -0.15
C ILE A 37 0.63 0.14 1.06
N GLY A 38 -0.46 -0.27 1.71
CA GLY A 38 -1.14 0.49 2.76
C GLY A 38 -2.20 1.47 2.22
N PRO A 39 -2.77 2.32 3.09
CA PRO A 39 -2.61 2.32 4.54
C PRO A 39 -3.15 1.03 5.17
N ARG A 40 -2.67 0.68 6.37
CA ARG A 40 -3.44 -0.24 7.22
C ARG A 40 -4.77 0.46 7.50
N ILE A 41 -5.88 -0.19 7.19
CA ILE A 41 -7.20 0.35 7.50
C ILE A 41 -7.30 0.45 9.04
N VAL A 42 -7.29 1.66 9.57
CA VAL A 42 -7.59 1.90 10.99
C VAL A 42 -9.07 2.18 11.10
N LYS A 43 -9.84 1.24 11.68
CA LYS A 43 -11.23 1.52 12.05
C LYS A 43 -11.24 2.58 13.15
N LYS A 44 -11.88 3.71 12.89
CA LYS A 44 -12.13 4.74 13.91
C LYS A 44 -13.21 4.25 14.87
N LYS A 45 -13.30 4.91 16.04
CA LYS A 45 -14.33 4.62 17.07
C LYS A 45 -15.77 4.76 16.55
N ASP A 46 -15.97 5.50 15.46
CA ASP A 46 -17.27 5.69 14.79
C ASP A 46 -17.56 4.62 13.72
N GLY A 47 -16.68 3.62 13.55
CA GLY A 47 -16.81 2.56 12.56
C GLY A 47 -16.36 2.94 11.14
N THR A 48 -15.91 4.17 10.91
CA THR A 48 -15.39 4.62 9.61
C THR A 48 -13.89 4.32 9.46
N ASP A 49 -13.45 4.06 8.25
CA ASP A 49 -12.05 3.77 7.97
C ASP A 49 -11.22 5.08 7.89
N SER A 50 -10.13 5.15 8.63
CA SER A 50 -9.13 6.22 8.51
C SER A 50 -8.04 5.78 7.52
N GLN A 51 -7.99 6.40 6.35
CA GLN A 51 -6.91 6.20 5.39
C GLN A 51 -5.80 7.23 5.61
N ARG A 52 -4.64 6.81 6.10
CA ARG A 52 -3.39 7.57 5.92
C ARG A 52 -3.03 7.49 4.42
N ARG A 53 -2.48 8.54 3.81
CA ARG A 53 -2.08 8.47 2.39
C ARG A 53 -0.89 7.52 2.26
N ALA A 54 -1.09 6.36 1.65
CA ALA A 54 0.02 5.50 1.22
C ALA A 54 0.63 6.06 -0.07
N GLY A 55 1.95 5.90 -0.19
CA GLY A 55 2.67 6.20 -1.43
C GLY A 55 2.34 5.17 -2.53
N ARG A 56 2.56 5.55 -3.78
CA ARG A 56 2.38 4.68 -4.94
C ARG A 56 3.71 4.44 -5.65
N MET A 57 4.04 3.17 -5.85
CA MET A 57 5.24 2.68 -6.50
C MET A 57 4.95 2.40 -7.98
N THR A 58 5.88 2.78 -8.86
CA THR A 58 5.86 2.35 -10.27
C THR A 58 6.18 0.87 -10.36
N PHE A 59 6.16 0.33 -11.59
CA PHE A 59 6.63 -1.04 -11.81
C PHE A 59 8.14 -1.21 -11.54
N GLU A 60 8.95 -0.20 -11.87
CA GLU A 60 10.40 -0.21 -11.58
C GLU A 60 10.67 -0.22 -10.07
N ASP A 61 9.99 0.65 -9.31
CA ASP A 61 10.09 0.69 -7.85
C ASP A 61 9.67 -0.64 -7.22
N LEU A 62 8.60 -1.26 -7.74
CA LEU A 62 8.13 -2.56 -7.25
C LEU A 62 9.13 -3.68 -7.54
N THR A 63 9.80 -3.63 -8.70
CA THR A 63 10.81 -4.62 -9.08
C THR A 63 12.00 -4.53 -8.12
N TRP A 64 12.51 -3.32 -7.89
CA TRP A 64 13.57 -3.10 -6.90
C TRP A 64 13.13 -3.50 -5.49
N PHE A 65 11.90 -3.16 -5.08
CA PHE A 65 11.37 -3.58 -3.78
C PHE A 65 11.32 -5.09 -3.64
N TYR A 66 10.95 -5.82 -4.70
CA TYR A 66 10.95 -7.27 -4.72
C TYR A 66 12.36 -7.85 -4.61
N ASP A 67 13.36 -7.22 -5.24
CA ASP A 67 14.76 -7.66 -5.18
C ASP A 67 15.35 -7.56 -3.77
N ILE A 68 14.87 -6.63 -2.93
CA ILE A 68 15.35 -6.43 -1.55
C ILE A 68 14.40 -6.97 -0.47
N ILE A 69 13.29 -7.62 -0.85
CA ILE A 69 12.21 -7.92 0.10
C ILE A 69 12.63 -8.92 1.18
N ASP A 70 13.47 -9.88 0.82
CA ASP A 70 13.98 -10.88 1.76
C ASP A 70 14.98 -10.26 2.74
N GLU A 71 15.91 -9.41 2.25
CA GLU A 71 16.84 -8.66 3.10
C GLU A 71 16.08 -7.76 4.08
N LEU A 72 15.07 -7.01 3.58
CA LEU A 72 14.22 -6.18 4.43
C LEU A 72 13.51 -6.98 5.53
N LYS A 73 13.04 -8.18 5.21
CA LYS A 73 12.38 -9.06 6.18
C LYS A 73 13.36 -9.54 7.24
N ASP A 74 14.56 -9.93 6.85
CA ASP A 74 15.59 -10.42 7.77
C ASP A 74 16.08 -9.31 8.70
N GLU A 75 16.37 -8.12 8.16
CA GLU A 75 16.73 -6.94 8.95
C GLU A 75 15.61 -6.55 9.93
N LEU A 76 14.34 -6.57 9.47
CA LEU A 76 13.21 -6.29 10.35
C LEU A 76 13.07 -7.34 11.46
N ALA A 77 13.26 -8.62 11.15
CA ALA A 77 13.17 -9.70 12.14
C ALA A 77 14.21 -9.58 13.25
N GLN A 78 15.38 -9.00 12.97
CA GLN A 78 16.40 -8.73 13.99
C GLN A 78 16.02 -7.59 14.94
N LEU A 79 15.16 -6.67 14.50
CA LEU A 79 14.75 -5.48 15.25
C LEU A 79 13.43 -5.66 16.01
N VAL A 80 12.60 -6.62 15.61
CA VAL A 80 11.37 -6.95 16.31
C VAL A 80 11.72 -7.76 17.56
N GLU A 81 11.57 -7.14 18.73
CA GLU A 81 11.68 -7.87 20.00
C GLU A 81 10.60 -8.97 20.05
N PRO A 82 10.95 -10.21 20.45
CA PRO A 82 9.96 -11.25 20.63
C PRO A 82 8.97 -10.86 21.75
N GLU A 83 7.67 -11.04 21.49
CA GLU A 83 6.59 -10.89 22.49
C GLU A 83 6.66 -11.94 23.61
#